data_AF-A0A2E3PUR5-F1
#
_entry.id   AF-A0A2E3PUR5-F1
#
_cell.length_a   1.000
_cell.length_b   1.000
_cell.length_c   1.000
_cell.angle_alpha   90.00
_cell.angle_beta   90.00
_cell.angle_gamma   90.00
#
_symmetry.space_group_name_H-M   'P 1'
#
loop_
_entity.id
_entity.type
_entity.pdbx_description
1 polymer ?
#
loop_
_entity_poly.entity_id
_entity_poly.type
_entity_poly.pdbx_seq_one_letter_code
_entity_poly.pdbx_strand_id
1 'polypeptide(L)'
;MRRLIKNLVLIPIAIVLIALAVANRHSVTLSLDPFSPADPAVSINAPLFWYLFAAVAFGVLIGGIASWAGQGKWRKEARVKRREADRWHNEADRLKAVHEPAKGPALPAPTSRRNAA
;
A
#
# COMPACT_ATOMS: atom_id res chain seq x y z
N MET A 1 -8.20 -10.15 6.81
CA MET A 1 -8.78 -9.59 8.06
C MET A 1 -8.90 -8.07 8.07
N ARG A 2 -7.86 -7.29 7.70
CA ARG A 2 -7.91 -5.80 7.69
C ARG A 2 -9.14 -5.18 6.99
N ARG A 3 -9.62 -5.76 5.89
CA ARG A 3 -10.80 -5.24 5.16
C ARG A 3 -12.11 -5.41 5.93
N LEU A 4 -12.27 -6.52 6.65
CA LEU A 4 -13.46 -6.78 7.48
C LEU A 4 -13.54 -5.80 8.65
N ILE A 5 -12.44 -5.63 9.39
CA ILE A 5 -12.38 -4.68 10.51
C ILE A 5 -12.61 -3.24 10.03
N LYS A 6 -12.01 -2.87 8.89
CA LYS A 6 -12.24 -1.56 8.26
C LYS A 6 -13.72 -1.33 7.96
N ASN A 7 -14.38 -2.29 7.32
CA ASN A 7 -15.78 -2.15 6.96
C ASN A 7 -16.69 -2.14 8.19
N LEU A 8 -16.37 -2.96 9.21
CA LEU A 8 -17.10 -3.01 10.47
C LEU A 8 -17.09 -1.66 11.20
N VAL A 9 -16.02 -0.87 11.06
CA VAL A 9 -15.92 0.48 11.63
C VAL A 9 -16.50 1.54 10.69
N LEU A 10 -16.24 1.44 9.38
CA LEU A 10 -16.62 2.47 8.42
C LEU A 10 -18.14 2.53 8.18
N ILE A 11 -18.81 1.38 8.16
CA ILE A 11 -20.26 1.30 7.93
C ILE A 11 -21.05 2.04 9.04
N PRO A 12 -20.86 1.76 10.34
CA PRO A 12 -21.60 2.48 11.39
C PRO A 12 -21.26 3.96 11.42
N ILE A 13 -20.00 4.35 11.18
CA ILE A 13 -19.64 5.76 11.03
C ILE A 13 -20.42 6.41 9.88
N ALA A 14 -20.50 5.77 8.72
CA ALA A 14 -21.26 6.27 7.59
C ALA A 14 -22.76 6.42 7.90
N ILE A 15 -23.36 5.46 8.62
CA ILE A 15 -24.75 5.53 9.06
C ILE A 15 -24.98 6.75 9.95
N VAL A 16 -24.12 6.98 10.94
CA VAL A 16 -24.22 8.14 11.85
C VAL A 16 -24.09 9.45 11.08
N LEU A 17 -23.13 9.54 10.14
CA LEU A 17 -22.93 10.72 9.32
C LEU A 17 -24.15 11.03 8.45
N ILE A 18 -24.74 10.02 7.82
CA ILE A 18 -25.96 10.17 7.01
C ILE A 18 -27.14 10.60 7.90
N ALA A 19 -27.32 9.97 9.05
CA ALA A 19 -28.38 10.32 9.99
C ALA A 19 -28.26 11.79 10.46
N LEU A 20 -27.05 12.23 10.84
CA LEU A 20 -26.78 13.62 11.20
C LEU A 20 -27.04 14.57 10.03
N ALA A 21 -26.63 14.22 8.81
CA ALA A 21 -26.87 15.03 7.62
C ALA A 21 -28.37 15.20 7.31
N VAL A 22 -29.15 14.12 7.38
CA VAL A 22 -30.58 14.14 7.07
C VAL A 22 -31.39 14.84 8.18
N ALA A 23 -31.05 14.60 9.45
CA ALA A 23 -31.67 15.27 10.58
C ALA A 23 -31.40 16.80 10.53
N ASN A 24 -30.20 17.19 10.11
CA ASN A 24 -29.77 18.59 10.02
C ASN A 24 -29.73 19.07 8.57
N ARG A 25 -30.82 18.85 7.84
CA ARG A 25 -31.01 19.39 6.47
C ARG A 25 -31.24 20.90 6.45
N HIS A 26 -31.62 21.47 7.59
CA HIS A 26 -31.75 22.90 7.79
C HIS A 26 -30.36 23.54 7.95
N SER A 27 -30.27 24.86 7.76
CA SER A 27 -29.01 25.58 7.95
C SER A 27 -28.59 25.50 9.42
N VAL A 28 -27.35 25.08 9.66
CA VAL A 28 -26.72 25.06 10.99
C VAL A 28 -25.56 26.05 10.96
N THR A 29 -25.48 26.89 11.98
CA THR A 29 -24.34 27.81 12.15
C THR A 29 -23.15 27.04 12.70
N LEU A 30 -22.07 26.92 11.92
CA LEU A 30 -20.78 26.44 12.39
C LEU A 30 -19.90 27.64 12.77
N SER A 31 -19.59 27.77 14.05
CA SER A 31 -18.58 28.70 14.56
C SER A 31 -17.20 28.06 14.57
N LEU A 32 -16.20 28.77 14.03
CA LEU A 32 -14.79 28.36 14.08
C LEU A 32 -14.01 29.10 15.19
N ASP A 33 -14.69 29.87 16.03
CA ASP A 33 -14.11 30.60 17.15
C ASP A 33 -14.38 29.86 18.48
N PRO A 34 -13.34 29.32 19.16
CA PRO A 34 -13.50 28.62 20.42
C PRO A 34 -13.51 29.55 21.66
N PHE A 35 -13.26 30.85 21.51
CA PHE A 35 -13.07 31.78 22.63
C PHE A 35 -14.24 32.73 22.85
N SER A 36 -14.98 33.07 21.79
CA SER A 36 -16.13 33.99 21.85
C SER A 36 -17.40 33.37 21.26
N PRO A 37 -18.14 32.55 22.03
CA PRO A 37 -19.38 31.93 21.55
C PRO A 37 -20.50 32.93 21.25
N ALA A 38 -20.49 34.08 21.93
CA ALA A 38 -21.53 35.10 21.83
C ALA A 38 -21.36 36.02 20.60
N ASP A 39 -20.14 36.17 20.09
CA ASP A 39 -19.86 37.01 18.92
C ASP A 39 -18.71 36.40 18.08
N PRO A 40 -18.98 35.31 17.34
CA PRO A 40 -17.94 34.60 16.62
C PRO A 40 -17.45 35.39 15.42
N ALA A 41 -16.14 35.67 15.37
CA ALA A 41 -15.53 36.40 14.25
C ALA A 41 -15.67 35.66 12.89
N VAL A 42 -15.75 34.32 12.92
CA VAL A 42 -15.92 33.48 11.73
C VAL A 42 -17.00 32.44 12.00
N SER A 43 -18.20 32.70 11.48
CA SER A 43 -19.31 31.76 11.46
C SER A 43 -19.80 31.56 10.02
N ILE A 44 -20.08 30.30 9.69
CA ILE A 44 -20.62 29.93 8.38
C ILE A 44 -21.99 29.34 8.63
N ASN A 45 -22.98 29.72 7.81
CA ASN A 45 -24.32 29.13 7.85
C ASN A 45 -24.52 28.24 6.62
N ALA A 46 -24.59 26.93 6.85
CA ALA A 46 -24.87 25.96 5.80
C ALA A 46 -25.52 24.70 6.40
N PRO A 47 -26.27 23.93 5.60
CA PRO A 47 -26.70 22.61 6.02
C PRO A 47 -25.52 21.71 6.41
N LEU A 48 -25.74 20.83 7.39
CA LEU A 48 -24.67 20.07 8.04
C LEU A 48 -23.92 19.13 7.08
N PHE A 49 -24.58 18.69 6.00
CA PHE A 49 -23.94 17.82 5.01
C PHE A 49 -22.72 18.48 4.34
N TRP A 50 -22.70 19.80 4.13
CA TRP A 50 -21.54 20.48 3.54
C TRP A 50 -20.31 20.40 4.42
N TYR A 51 -20.48 20.59 5.73
CA TYR A 51 -19.38 20.45 6.69
C TYR A 51 -18.87 19.01 6.75
N LEU A 52 -19.77 18.02 6.76
CA LEU A 52 -19.40 16.61 6.77
C LEU A 52 -18.64 16.22 5.51
N PHE A 53 -19.10 16.61 4.33
CA PHE A 53 -18.39 16.33 3.07
C PHE A 53 -17.02 17.00 3.03
N ALA A 54 -16.91 18.26 3.47
CA ALA A 54 -15.64 18.94 3.56
C ALA A 54 -14.66 18.22 4.51
N ALA A 55 -15.13 17.80 5.69
CA ALA A 55 -14.31 17.07 6.67
C ALA A 55 -13.84 15.71 6.11
N VAL A 56 -14.73 14.96 5.46
CA VAL A 56 -14.38 13.68 4.83
C VAL A 56 -13.39 13.89 3.68
N ALA A 57 -13.64 14.86 2.79
CA ALA A 57 -12.75 15.17 1.68
C ALA A 57 -11.35 15.56 2.18
N PHE A 58 -11.28 16.39 3.22
CA PHE A 58 -10.02 16.77 3.86
C PHE A 58 -9.29 15.57 4.46
N GLY A 59 -10.01 14.69 5.16
CA GLY A 59 -9.47 13.44 5.69
C GLY A 59 -8.93 12.51 4.60
N VAL A 60 -9.63 12.39 3.46
CA VAL A 60 -9.18 11.60 2.31
C VAL A 60 -7.94 12.20 1.67
N LEU A 61 -7.88 13.53 1.51
CA LEU A 61 -6.70 14.22 0.98
C LEU A 61 -5.47 13.98 1.86
N ILE A 62 -5.60 14.21 3.17
CA ILE A 62 -4.51 13.97 4.12
C ILE A 62 -4.10 12.50 4.11
N GLY A 63 -5.06 11.58 4.19
CA GLY A 63 -4.79 10.13 4.15
C GLY A 63 -4.12 9.69 2.85
N GLY A 64 -4.53 10.25 1.72
CA GLY A 64 -3.92 10.02 0.41
C GLY A 64 -2.48 10.51 0.33
N ILE A 65 -2.22 11.75 0.77
CA ILE A 65 -0.87 12.33 0.83
C ILE A 65 0.03 11.50 1.77
N ALA A 66 -0.47 11.14 2.97
CA ALA A 66 0.27 10.34 3.93
C ALA A 66 0.59 8.95 3.38
N SER A 67 -0.38 8.29 2.72
CA SER A 67 -0.18 7.00 2.06
C SER A 67 0.84 7.10 0.94
N TRP A 68 0.78 8.16 0.12
CA TRP A 68 1.71 8.39 -0.97
C TRP A 68 3.14 8.66 -0.47
N ALA A 69 3.29 9.49 0.57
CA ALA A 69 4.57 9.74 1.21
C ALA A 69 5.16 8.45 1.82
N GLY A 70 4.33 7.64 2.49
CA GLY A 70 4.74 6.35 3.04
C GLY A 70 5.18 5.33 1.98
N GLN A 71 4.53 5.32 0.82
CA GLN A 71 4.91 4.47 -0.32
C GLN A 71 6.13 4.99 -1.09
N GLY A 72 6.48 6.27 -0.97
CA GLY A 72 7.63 6.88 -1.65
C GLY A 72 8.97 6.21 -1.32
N LYS A 73 9.17 5.78 -0.07
CA LYS A 73 10.39 5.09 0.39
C LYS A 73 10.59 3.73 -0.29
N TRP A 74 9.51 2.96 -0.46
CA TRP A 74 9.56 1.65 -1.09
C TRP A 74 9.91 1.68 -2.58
N ARG A 75 9.77 2.83 -3.26
CA ARG A 75 10.16 2.97 -4.66
C ARG A 75 11.68 2.88 -4.86
N LYS A 76 12.48 3.27 -3.87
CA LYS A 76 13.95 3.12 -3.91
C LYS A 76 14.37 1.70 -3.54
N GLU A 77 13.83 1.15 -2.46
CA GLU A 77 14.15 -0.21 -2.01
C GLU A 77 13.75 -1.29 -3.02
N ALA A 78 12.62 -1.14 -3.72
CA ALA A 78 12.24 -2.07 -4.78
C ALA A 78 13.28 -2.12 -5.92
N ARG A 79 13.91 -0.98 -6.27
CA ARG A 79 14.95 -0.92 -7.30
C ARG A 79 16.26 -1.54 -6.82
N VAL A 80 16.65 -1.27 -5.57
CA VAL A 80 17.88 -1.83 -4.98
C VAL A 80 17.76 -3.35 -4.86
N LYS A 81 16.65 -3.85 -4.29
CA LYS A 81 16.40 -5.29 -4.15
C LYS A 81 16.35 -6.00 -5.50
N ARG A 82 15.80 -5.37 -6.53
CA ARG A 82 15.81 -5.95 -7.89
C ARG A 82 17.23 -6.09 -8.44
N ARG A 83 18.07 -5.06 -8.30
CA ARG A 83 19.48 -5.11 -8.70
C ARG A 83 20.30 -6.15 -7.91
N GLU A 84 19.99 -6.35 -6.63
CA GLU A 84 20.63 -7.38 -5.82
C GLU A 84 20.21 -8.78 -6.25
N ALA A 85 18.92 -8.99 -6.52
CA ALA A 85 18.41 -10.26 -7.04
C ALA A 85 19.03 -10.63 -8.40
N ASP A 86 19.14 -9.65 -9.32
CA ASP A 86 19.77 -9.85 -10.62
C ASP A 86 21.26 -10.20 -10.48
N ARG A 87 21.97 -9.54 -9.56
CA ARG A 87 23.38 -9.85 -9.26
C ARG A 87 23.55 -11.27 -8.73
N TRP A 88 22.69 -11.70 -7.81
CA TRP A 88 22.77 -13.04 -7.23
C TRP A 88 22.39 -14.12 -8.24
N HIS A 89 21.44 -13.86 -9.15
CA HIS A 89 21.13 -14.75 -10.26
C HIS A 89 22.34 -14.91 -11.20
N ASN A 90 22.96 -13.81 -11.60
CA ASN A 90 24.13 -13.85 -12.49
C ASN A 90 25.30 -14.61 -11.87
N GLU A 91 25.56 -14.43 -10.57
CA GLU A 91 26.63 -15.17 -9.89
C GLU A 91 26.29 -16.65 -9.74
N ALA A 92 25.03 -16.99 -9.47
CA ALA A 92 24.58 -18.38 -9.43
C ALA A 92 24.70 -19.04 -10.82
N ASP A 93 24.35 -18.36 -11.90
CA ASP A 93 24.47 -18.86 -13.26
C ASP A 93 25.94 -18.98 -13.68
N ARG A 94 26.80 -18.04 -13.25
CA ARG A 94 28.25 -18.13 -13.46
C ARG A 94 28.85 -19.33 -12.73
N LEU A 95 28.49 -19.55 -11.47
CA LEU A 95 28.95 -20.70 -10.69
C LEU A 95 28.47 -22.02 -11.31
N LYS A 96 27.23 -22.07 -11.80
CA LYS A 96 26.71 -23.22 -12.57
C LYS A 96 27.49 -23.44 -13.85
N ALA A 97 27.81 -22.40 -14.61
CA ALA A 97 28.60 -22.51 -15.85
C ALA A 97 30.04 -22.96 -15.60
N VAL A 98 30.63 -22.59 -14.45
CA VAL A 98 31.95 -23.06 -14.03
C VAL A 98 31.92 -24.52 -13.54
N HIS A 99 30.82 -24.94 -12.91
CA HIS A 99 30.64 -26.31 -12.40
C HIS A 99 29.99 -27.27 -13.40
N GLU A 100 29.45 -26.79 -14.52
CA GLU A 100 29.15 -27.66 -15.66
C GLU A 100 30.50 -28.20 -16.15
N PRO A 101 30.80 -29.50 -15.97
CA PRO A 101 31.96 -30.08 -16.60
C PRO A 101 31.74 -29.86 -18.10
N ALA A 102 32.72 -29.24 -18.76
CA ALA A 102 32.75 -29.20 -20.20
C ALA A 102 32.35 -30.59 -20.69
N LYS A 103 31.35 -30.67 -21.58
CA LYS A 103 31.04 -31.87 -22.36
C LYS A 103 32.26 -32.14 -23.27
N GLY A 104 33.39 -32.48 -22.66
CA GLY A 104 34.51 -33.13 -23.30
C GLY A 104 34.05 -34.52 -23.74
N PRO A 105 34.76 -35.13 -24.70
CA PRO A 105 34.36 -36.42 -25.26
C PRO A 105 34.08 -37.39 -24.12
N ALA A 106 32.85 -37.91 -24.06
CA ALA A 106 32.45 -38.88 -23.06
C ALA A 106 33.52 -39.99 -23.03
N LEU A 107 34.11 -40.21 -21.85
CA LEU A 107 35.12 -41.24 -21.67
C LEU A 107 34.53 -42.57 -22.17
N PRO A 108 35.21 -43.27 -23.09
CA PRO A 108 34.68 -44.49 -23.67
C PRO A 108 34.40 -45.49 -22.56
N ALA A 109 33.20 -46.08 -22.60
CA ALA A 109 32.74 -47.04 -21.61
C ALA A 109 33.79 -48.15 -21.44
N PRO A 110 34.07 -48.61 -20.21
CA PRO A 110 35.09 -49.61 -19.96
C PRO A 110 34.69 -50.89 -20.68
N THR A 111 35.40 -51.21 -21.77
CA THR A 111 35.27 -52.48 -22.47
C THR A 111 35.56 -53.59 -21.48
N SER A 112 34.49 -54.25 -21.04
CA SER A 112 34.56 -55.45 -20.23
C SER A 112 35.19 -56.54 -21.09
N ARG A 113 36.50 -56.69 -20.98
CA ARG A 113 37.28 -57.77 -21.61
C ARG A 113 36.90 -59.07 -20.91
N ARG A 114 35.82 -59.70 -21.40
CA ARG A 114 35.44 -61.06 -20.99
C ARG A 114 36.39 -62.02 -21.71
N ASN A 115 37.45 -62.41 -21.00
CA ASN A 115 38.37 -63.45 -21.44
C ASN A 115 37.66 -64.80 -21.55
N ALA A 116 38.01 -65.49 -22.64
CA ALA A 116 38.06 -66.93 -22.89
C ALA A 116 37.52 -67.90 -21.83
N ALA A 117 36.65 -68.81 -22.29
CA ALA A 117 36.85 -70.26 -22.25
C ALA A 117 35.85 -70.93 -23.20
#